data_AF-A0A0L0SXZ8-F1
#
_entry.id   AF-A0A0L0SXZ8-F1
#
_cell.length_a   1.000
_cell.length_b   1.000
_cell.length_c   1.000
_cell.angle_alpha   90.00
_cell.angle_beta   90.00
_cell.angle_gamma   90.00
#
_symmetry.space_group_name_H-M   'P 1'
#
loop_
_entity.id
_entity.type
_entity.pdbx_description
1 polymer ?
#
loop_
_entity_poly.entity_id
_entity_poly.type
_entity_poly.pdbx_seq_one_letter_code
_entity_poly.pdbx_strand_id
1 'polypeptide(L)'
;MLGGVHKKTIEGINLRGDRNICIVGDPSTAKSQFLKYVATLAPRSVFTSGKASSAAGLTAAVIKDEETGEFTIEAGALMLAGNGICCIDEFDKMDIRDQVAIHEAMEQQTISIAKAGVQATLNARTSILAAANPVHGRTAYKIPASDAVRTYVAPPPCTGDLSRTPRSNVHARSRNATSTCE
;
A
#
# COMPACT_ATOMS: atom_id res chain seq x y z
N MET A 1 -14.15 10.53 3.46
CA MET A 1 -15.40 11.21 3.82
C MET A 1 -15.92 12.08 2.69
N LEU A 2 -15.07 12.92 2.08
CA LEU A 2 -15.41 13.63 0.84
C LEU A 2 -14.55 13.07 -0.31
N GLY A 3 -15.19 12.31 -1.20
CA GLY A 3 -14.56 11.73 -2.39
C GLY A 3 -14.62 12.68 -3.59
N GLY A 4 -13.81 12.41 -4.61
CA GLY A 4 -13.98 13.01 -5.93
C GLY A 4 -15.13 12.33 -6.69
N VAL A 5 -15.44 12.86 -7.87
CA VAL A 5 -16.44 12.28 -8.76
C VAL A 5 -15.75 11.28 -9.68
N HIS A 6 -16.25 10.05 -9.71
CA HIS A 6 -15.87 9.06 -10.71
C HIS A 6 -16.32 9.52 -12.08
N LYS A 7 -15.37 9.63 -13.02
CA LYS A 7 -15.66 10.08 -14.39
C LYS A 7 -15.42 8.92 -15.35
N LYS A 8 -16.14 8.93 -16.47
CA LYS A 8 -15.84 8.05 -17.59
C LYS A 8 -15.42 8.91 -18.76
N THR A 9 -14.32 8.55 -19.42
CA THR A 9 -13.94 9.18 -20.68
C THR A 9 -14.91 8.72 -21.78
N ILE A 10 -14.92 9.47 -22.89
CA ILE A 10 -15.72 9.14 -24.08
C ILE A 10 -15.27 7.79 -24.68
N GLU A 11 -14.01 7.42 -24.46
CA GLU A 11 -13.40 6.14 -24.86
C GLU A 11 -13.76 4.97 -23.92
N GLY A 12 -14.56 5.19 -22.87
CA GLY A 12 -15.03 4.14 -21.96
C GLY A 12 -14.08 3.81 -20.81
N ILE A 13 -12.98 4.55 -20.64
CA ILE A 13 -12.04 4.37 -19.54
C ILE A 13 -12.63 4.99 -18.27
N ASN A 14 -12.63 4.23 -17.17
CA ASN A 14 -13.07 4.71 -15.87
C ASN A 14 -11.94 5.47 -15.17
N LEU A 15 -12.19 6.74 -14.84
CA LEU A 15 -11.30 7.57 -14.04
C LEU A 15 -11.73 7.51 -12.58
N ARG A 16 -10.81 7.03 -11.73
CA ARG A 16 -11.01 6.90 -10.30
C ARG A 16 -11.27 8.27 -9.64
N GLY A 17 -12.40 8.38 -8.93
CA GLY A 17 -12.74 9.54 -8.10
C GLY A 17 -12.28 9.41 -6.64
N ASP A 18 -11.96 8.20 -6.19
CA ASP A 18 -11.58 7.92 -4.80
C ASP A 18 -10.11 8.27 -4.54
N ARG A 19 -9.81 8.92 -3.41
CA ARG A 19 -8.44 9.29 -3.04
C ARG A 19 -7.85 8.31 -2.03
N ASN A 20 -6.61 7.89 -2.27
CA ASN A 20 -5.81 7.19 -1.27
C ASN A 20 -4.90 8.19 -0.56
N ILE A 21 -4.75 8.03 0.75
CA ILE A 21 -3.92 8.89 1.58
C ILE A 21 -3.01 8.00 2.41
N CYS A 22 -1.72 8.29 2.45
CA CYS A 22 -0.76 7.62 3.32
C CYS A 22 -0.13 8.64 4.27
N ILE A 23 -0.17 8.34 5.57
CA ILE A 23 0.42 9.15 6.62
C ILE A 23 1.75 8.50 7.01
N VAL A 24 2.85 9.19 6.72
CA VAL A 24 4.18 8.77 7.14
C VAL A 24 4.65 9.71 8.24
N GLY A 25 5.13 9.14 9.34
CA GLY A 25 5.65 9.91 10.46
C GLY A 25 6.45 9.04 11.42
N ASP A 26 7.16 9.66 12.35
CA ASP A 26 7.91 8.93 13.36
C ASP A 26 6.96 8.13 14.28
N PRO A 27 7.44 7.07 14.96
CA PRO A 27 6.65 6.38 15.96
C PRO A 27 6.18 7.35 17.06
N SER A 28 5.09 6.99 17.74
CA SER A 28 4.49 7.79 18.84
C SER A 28 3.85 9.12 18.42
N THR A 29 3.49 9.30 17.15
CA THR A 29 2.82 10.50 16.61
C THR A 29 1.29 10.37 16.52
N ALA A 30 0.67 9.48 17.31
CA ALA A 30 -0.77 9.24 17.33
C ALA A 30 -1.42 8.82 15.99
N LYS A 31 -0.65 8.42 14.97
CA LYS A 31 -1.16 7.95 13.66
C LYS A 31 -2.21 6.84 13.77
N SER A 32 -1.92 5.81 14.56
CA SER A 32 -2.85 4.69 14.79
C SER A 32 -4.15 5.15 15.46
N GLN A 33 -4.08 6.14 16.35
CA GLN A 33 -5.28 6.70 16.99
C GLN A 33 -6.10 7.53 16.00
N PHE A 34 -5.44 8.27 15.12
CA PHE A 34 -6.11 8.97 14.03
C PHE A 34 -6.85 8.00 13.10
N LEU A 35 -6.22 6.90 12.69
CA LEU A 35 -6.86 5.86 11.88
C LEU A 35 -8.09 5.25 12.56
N LYS A 36 -7.96 4.90 13.85
CA LYS A 36 -9.06 4.36 14.66
C LYS A 36 -10.21 5.35 14.77
N TYR A 37 -9.90 6.63 14.99
CA TYR A 37 -10.90 7.70 15.03
C TYR A 37 -11.63 7.88 13.70
N VAL A 38 -10.92 7.83 12.57
CA VAL A 38 -11.56 7.87 11.25
C VAL A 38 -12.43 6.63 11.03
N ALA A 39 -11.99 5.46 11.48
CA ALA A 39 -12.72 4.22 11.32
C ALA A 39 -14.00 4.15 12.18
N THR A 40 -14.08 4.88 13.29
CA THR A 40 -15.32 5.02 14.08
C THR A 40 -16.23 6.14 13.54
N LEU A 41 -15.65 7.16 12.91
CA LEU A 41 -16.40 8.29 12.38
C LEU A 41 -17.03 8.00 11.00
N ALA A 42 -16.33 7.28 10.13
CA ALA A 42 -16.76 7.04 8.77
C ALA A 42 -17.79 5.90 8.66
N PRO A 43 -18.84 6.04 7.83
CA PRO A 43 -19.72 4.93 7.52
C PRO A 43 -18.98 3.92 6.64
N ARG A 44 -19.18 2.63 6.89
CA ARG A 44 -18.56 1.53 6.13
C ARG A 44 -17.03 1.61 6.09
N SER A 45 -16.40 1.89 7.23
CA SER A 45 -14.96 1.79 7.38
C SER A 45 -14.53 0.49 8.05
N VAL A 46 -13.39 -0.02 7.60
CA VAL A 46 -12.73 -1.17 8.18
C VAL A 46 -11.34 -0.74 8.63
N PHE A 47 -10.98 -1.06 9.87
CA PHE A 47 -9.64 -0.87 10.39
C PHE A 47 -8.92 -2.20 10.41
N THR A 48 -7.72 -2.24 9.86
CA THR A 48 -6.86 -3.42 9.88
C THR A 48 -5.40 -3.06 10.10
N SER A 49 -4.63 -3.96 10.72
CA SER A 49 -3.17 -3.83 10.81
C SER A 49 -2.53 -4.59 9.65
N GLY A 50 -1.56 -3.96 8.98
CA GLY A 50 -0.80 -4.55 7.88
C GLY A 50 -0.02 -5.80 8.28
N LYS A 51 0.35 -5.94 9.56
CA LYS A 51 1.00 -7.14 10.09
C LYS A 51 0.02 -8.28 10.36
N ALA A 52 -1.20 -7.95 10.77
CA ALA A 52 -2.26 -8.93 11.05
C ALA A 52 -3.07 -9.31 9.79
N SER A 53 -2.90 -8.55 8.71
CA SER A 53 -3.58 -8.77 7.44
C SER A 53 -2.75 -9.65 6.53
N SER A 54 -3.41 -10.54 5.79
CA SER A 54 -2.83 -11.29 4.69
C SER A 54 -3.54 -10.92 3.39
N ALA A 55 -2.95 -11.25 2.23
CA ALA A 55 -3.57 -11.00 0.92
C ALA A 55 -5.00 -11.57 0.87
N ALA A 56 -5.20 -12.79 1.37
CA ALA A 56 -6.52 -13.43 1.41
C ALA A 56 -7.52 -12.66 2.29
N GLY A 57 -7.09 -12.19 3.48
CA GLY A 57 -7.94 -11.41 4.39
C GLY A 57 -8.23 -9.99 3.90
N LEU A 58 -7.37 -9.40 3.08
CA LEU A 58 -7.57 -8.08 2.47
C LEU A 58 -8.47 -8.13 1.24
N THR A 59 -8.27 -9.14 0.38
CA THR A 59 -8.92 -9.25 -0.92
C THR A 59 -10.18 -10.11 -0.85
N ALA A 60 -10.06 -11.39 -1.14
CA ALA A 60 -11.05 -12.42 -0.88
C ALA A 60 -10.38 -13.79 -0.89
N ALA A 61 -11.00 -14.73 -0.17
CA ALA A 61 -10.54 -16.11 -0.08
C ALA A 61 -11.60 -17.05 -0.67
N VAL A 62 -11.16 -18.15 -1.27
CA VAL A 62 -12.06 -19.24 -1.65
C VAL A 62 -11.99 -20.30 -0.56
N ILE A 63 -13.11 -20.56 0.08
CA ILE A 63 -13.26 -21.54 1.16
C ILE A 63 -14.14 -22.67 0.63
N LYS A 64 -13.79 -23.90 1.01
CA LYS A 64 -14.64 -25.05 0.76
C LYS A 64 -15.55 -25.22 1.96
N ASP A 65 -16.85 -25.18 1.72
CA ASP A 65 -17.82 -25.51 2.75
C ASP A 65 -17.82 -27.03 2.99
N GLU A 66 -17.72 -27.43 4.26
CA GLU A 66 -17.65 -28.85 4.65
C GLU A 66 -19.02 -29.51 4.60
N GLU A 67 -20.11 -28.76 4.74
CA GLU A 67 -21.47 -29.30 4.74
C GLU A 67 -21.97 -29.58 3.32
N THR A 68 -21.76 -28.63 2.41
CA THR A 68 -22.22 -28.72 1.01
C THR A 68 -21.15 -29.28 0.07
N GLY A 69 -19.88 -29.20 0.45
CA GLY A 69 -18.75 -29.56 -0.41
C GLY A 69 -18.46 -28.55 -1.51
N GLU A 70 -19.20 -27.44 -1.58
CA GLU A 70 -19.06 -26.41 -2.60
C GLU A 70 -18.00 -25.37 -2.23
N PHE A 71 -17.44 -24.71 -3.24
CA PHE A 71 -16.47 -23.62 -3.05
C PHE A 71 -17.21 -22.29 -3.00
N THR A 72 -17.13 -21.61 -1.86
CA THR A 72 -17.71 -20.29 -1.63
C THR A 72 -16.61 -19.24 -1.53
N ILE A 73 -16.96 -17.98 -1.82
CA ILE A 73 -16.04 -16.85 -1.75
C ILE A 73 -16.32 -16.06 -0.47
N GLU A 74 -15.30 -15.91 0.36
CA GLU A 74 -15.33 -15.01 1.50
C GLU A 74 -14.74 -13.65 1.11
N ALA A 75 -15.51 -12.59 1.35
CA ALA A 75 -15.11 -11.22 1.08
C ALA A 75 -14.09 -10.72 2.12
N GLY A 76 -12.96 -10.19 1.66
CA GLY A 76 -11.96 -9.59 2.53
C GLY A 76 -12.27 -8.14 2.93
N ALA A 77 -11.39 -7.56 3.75
CA ALA A 77 -11.54 -6.23 4.33
C ALA A 77 -11.79 -5.12 3.29
N LEU A 78 -11.13 -5.18 2.12
CA LEU A 78 -11.32 -4.18 1.05
C LEU A 78 -12.71 -4.26 0.44
N MET A 79 -13.27 -5.46 0.29
CA MET A 79 -14.62 -5.61 -0.25
C MET A 79 -15.69 -5.16 0.74
N LEU A 80 -15.49 -5.47 2.03
CA LEU A 80 -16.38 -5.04 3.12
C LEU A 80 -16.43 -3.51 3.24
N ALA A 81 -15.28 -2.85 3.07
CA ALA A 81 -15.15 -1.40 3.06
C ALA A 81 -15.66 -0.72 1.77
N GLY A 82 -16.37 -1.44 0.89
CA GLY A 82 -16.90 -0.93 -0.39
C GLY A 82 -17.64 0.41 -0.26
N ASN A 83 -17.26 1.36 -1.12
CA ASN A 83 -17.63 2.78 -1.16
C ASN A 83 -17.31 3.57 0.13
N GLY A 84 -16.50 3.01 1.03
CA GLY A 84 -16.09 3.60 2.29
C GLY A 84 -14.57 3.78 2.37
N ILE A 85 -14.03 3.60 3.58
CA ILE A 85 -12.61 3.81 3.87
C ILE A 85 -12.01 2.55 4.48
N CYS A 86 -10.96 2.02 3.88
CA CYS A 86 -10.13 0.99 4.49
C CYS A 86 -8.92 1.66 5.16
N CYS A 87 -8.89 1.62 6.49
CA CYS A 87 -7.79 2.12 7.30
C CYS A 87 -6.77 1.00 7.54
N ILE A 88 -5.54 1.19 7.06
CA ILE A 88 -4.45 0.22 7.20
C ILE A 88 -3.34 0.82 8.06
N ASP A 89 -3.13 0.28 9.24
CA ASP A 89 -2.01 0.65 10.10
C ASP A 89 -0.77 -0.21 9.81
N GLU A 90 0.41 0.27 10.17
CA GLU A 90 1.68 -0.45 9.99
C GLU A 90 1.85 -0.98 8.55
N PHE A 91 1.53 -0.15 7.56
CA PHE A 91 1.71 -0.51 6.15
C PHE A 91 3.17 -0.90 5.84
N ASP A 92 4.12 -0.38 6.62
CA ASP A 92 5.52 -0.74 6.53
C ASP A 92 5.87 -2.17 6.95
N LYS A 93 5.00 -2.82 7.72
CA LYS A 93 5.19 -4.19 8.24
C LYS A 93 4.47 -5.24 7.40
N MET A 94 3.79 -4.82 6.34
CA MET A 94 3.07 -5.72 5.45
C MET A 94 4.04 -6.45 4.51
N ASP A 95 3.76 -7.73 4.25
CA ASP A 95 4.53 -8.53 3.31
C ASP A 95 4.39 -8.03 1.87
N ILE A 96 5.45 -8.21 1.07
CA ILE A 96 5.48 -7.76 -0.34
C ILE A 96 4.33 -8.37 -1.16
N ARG A 97 3.96 -9.62 -0.88
CA ARG A 97 2.86 -10.30 -1.57
C ARG A 97 1.51 -9.61 -1.31
N ASP A 98 1.28 -9.20 -0.08
CA ASP A 98 0.04 -8.54 0.33
C ASP A 98 0.01 -7.10 -0.20
N GLN A 99 1.16 -6.43 -0.23
CA GLN A 99 1.29 -5.12 -0.87
C GLN A 99 0.93 -5.20 -2.36
N VAL A 100 1.45 -6.18 -3.10
CA VAL A 100 1.13 -6.35 -4.54
C VAL A 100 -0.37 -6.55 -4.76
N ALA A 101 -1.01 -7.38 -3.94
CA ALA A 101 -2.46 -7.62 -4.04
C ALA A 101 -3.29 -6.35 -3.79
N ILE A 102 -2.87 -5.51 -2.83
CA ILE A 102 -3.53 -4.23 -2.56
C ILE A 102 -3.27 -3.23 -3.70
N HIS A 103 -2.05 -3.17 -4.23
CA HIS A 103 -1.71 -2.27 -5.34
C HIS A 103 -2.54 -2.59 -6.59
N GLU A 104 -2.74 -3.87 -6.90
CA GLU A 104 -3.64 -4.31 -7.98
C GLU A 104 -5.09 -3.85 -7.73
N ALA A 105 -5.60 -4.08 -6.52
CA ALA A 105 -6.94 -3.67 -6.12
C ALA A 105 -7.12 -2.13 -6.15
N MET A 106 -6.07 -1.37 -5.82
CA MET A 106 -6.08 0.10 -5.87
C MET A 106 -6.12 0.62 -7.31
N GLU A 107 -5.37 0.00 -8.22
CA GLU A 107 -5.28 0.45 -9.60
C GLU A 107 -6.58 0.13 -10.37
N GLN A 108 -7.03 -1.13 -10.30
CA GLN A 108 -8.19 -1.57 -11.08
C GLN A 108 -9.54 -1.29 -10.39
N GLN A 109 -9.54 -1.00 -9.08
CA GLN A 109 -10.75 -0.93 -8.23
C GLN A 109 -11.62 -2.20 -8.26
N THR A 110 -11.06 -3.31 -8.76
CA THR A 110 -11.70 -4.62 -8.88
C THR A 110 -10.67 -5.70 -8.63
N ILE A 111 -11.12 -6.81 -8.05
CA ILE A 111 -10.28 -7.97 -7.74
C ILE A 111 -10.88 -9.16 -8.48
N SER A 112 -10.12 -9.75 -9.39
CA SER A 112 -10.51 -10.98 -10.09
C SER A 112 -9.92 -12.20 -9.39
N ILE A 113 -10.76 -13.16 -9.05
CA ILE A 113 -10.35 -14.42 -8.45
C ILE A 113 -10.75 -15.55 -9.40
N ALA A 114 -9.78 -16.38 -9.76
CA ALA A 114 -9.95 -17.58 -10.54
C ALA A 114 -9.30 -18.76 -9.79
N LYS A 115 -10.06 -19.42 -8.91
CA LYS A 115 -9.54 -20.53 -8.09
C LYS A 115 -10.62 -21.58 -7.85
N ALA A 116 -10.22 -22.85 -7.78
CA ALA A 116 -11.10 -23.99 -7.49
C ALA A 116 -12.35 -24.06 -8.38
N GLY A 117 -12.21 -23.70 -9.67
CA GLY A 117 -13.32 -23.69 -10.63
C GLY A 117 -14.25 -22.47 -10.53
N VAL A 118 -14.05 -21.60 -9.55
CA VAL A 118 -14.83 -20.37 -9.38
C VAL A 118 -14.07 -19.20 -10.03
N GLN A 119 -14.72 -18.56 -11.01
CA GLN A 119 -14.26 -17.31 -11.61
C GLN A 119 -15.23 -16.20 -11.22
N ALA A 120 -14.75 -15.27 -10.39
CA ALA A 120 -15.55 -14.14 -9.93
C ALA A 120 -14.72 -12.86 -9.98
N THR A 121 -15.37 -11.76 -10.35
CA THR A 121 -14.79 -10.42 -10.27
C THR A 121 -15.56 -9.64 -9.21
N LEU A 122 -14.83 -9.20 -8.20
CA LEU A 122 -15.37 -8.54 -7.02
C LEU A 122 -14.98 -7.07 -7.07
N ASN A 123 -15.96 -6.20 -6.81
CA ASN A 123 -15.72 -4.78 -6.84
C ASN A 123 -15.10 -4.32 -5.52
N ALA A 124 -13.97 -3.63 -5.58
CA ALA A 124 -13.20 -3.16 -4.42
C ALA A 124 -13.04 -1.62 -4.43
N ARG A 125 -14.08 -0.90 -4.86
CA ARG A 125 -14.14 0.58 -4.79
C ARG A 125 -14.03 1.06 -3.36
N THR A 126 -12.81 1.36 -2.92
CA THR A 126 -12.53 1.84 -1.57
C THR A 126 -11.51 2.95 -1.60
N SER A 127 -11.60 3.86 -0.64
CA SER A 127 -10.52 4.80 -0.35
C SER A 127 -9.59 4.17 0.69
N ILE A 128 -8.29 4.14 0.43
CA ILE A 128 -7.32 3.60 1.40
C ILE A 128 -6.72 4.74 2.20
N LEU A 129 -6.75 4.59 3.53
CA LEU A 129 -6.03 5.46 4.46
C LEU A 129 -4.95 4.62 5.16
N ALA A 130 -3.70 4.78 4.75
CA ALA A 130 -2.58 4.02 5.28
C ALA A 130 -1.78 4.85 6.31
N ALA A 131 -1.23 4.19 7.31
CA ALA A 131 -0.15 4.74 8.14
C ALA A 131 1.10 3.88 8.01
N ALA A 132 2.24 4.53 7.81
CA ALA A 132 3.53 3.87 7.71
C ALA A 132 4.57 4.60 8.57
N ASN A 133 5.59 3.85 8.99
CA ASN A 133 6.76 4.41 9.66
C ASN A 133 7.95 4.51 8.69
N PRO A 134 8.81 5.52 8.83
CA PRO A 134 10.06 5.55 8.07
C PRO A 134 10.98 4.39 8.51
N VAL A 135 11.73 3.84 7.57
CA VAL A 135 12.57 2.63 7.73
C VAL A 135 13.56 2.70 8.91
N HIS A 136 13.99 3.89 9.31
CA HIS A 136 14.96 4.10 10.40
C HIS A 136 14.37 4.72 11.67
N GLY A 137 13.04 4.79 11.80
CA GLY A 137 12.35 5.32 12.98
C GLY A 137 12.54 6.81 13.26
N ARG A 138 13.36 7.51 12.46
CA ARG A 138 13.52 8.96 12.44
C ARG A 138 13.60 9.44 11.00
N THR A 139 12.75 10.39 10.66
CA THR A 139 12.96 11.24 9.49
C THR A 139 14.16 12.16 9.74
N ALA A 140 15.37 11.68 9.43
CA ALA A 140 16.48 12.60 9.24
C ALA A 140 16.11 13.48 8.04
N TYR A 141 15.98 14.79 8.25
CA TYR A 141 15.59 15.83 7.27
C TYR A 141 16.49 15.89 6.01
N LYS A 142 17.46 14.96 5.89
CA LYS A 142 18.45 14.86 4.82
C LYS A 142 18.15 13.74 3.81
N ILE A 143 17.15 12.90 4.06
CA ILE A 143 16.76 11.83 3.11
C ILE A 143 15.64 12.38 2.21
N PRO A 144 15.78 12.33 0.87
CA PRO A 144 14.71 12.77 -0.01
C PRO A 144 13.45 11.91 0.23
N ALA A 145 12.27 12.52 0.17
CA ALA A 145 10.99 11.83 0.39
C ALA A 145 10.83 10.59 -0.53
N SER A 146 11.45 10.62 -1.71
CA SER A 146 11.51 9.49 -2.64
C SER A 146 12.16 8.25 -2.04
N ASP A 147 13.19 8.38 -1.19
CA ASP A 147 13.89 7.23 -0.59
C ASP A 147 13.22 6.72 0.68
N ALA A 148 12.52 7.59 1.42
CA ALA A 148 11.70 7.20 2.56
C ALA A 148 10.41 6.47 2.12
N VAL A 149 9.87 6.81 0.95
CA VAL A 149 8.62 6.28 0.40
C VAL A 149 8.86 5.20 -0.68
N ARG A 150 10.04 5.14 -1.32
CA ARG A 150 10.37 4.17 -2.39
C ARG A 150 10.09 2.73 -1.99
N THR A 151 10.31 2.40 -0.73
CA THR A 151 10.09 1.05 -0.19
C THR A 151 8.62 0.61 -0.24
N TYR A 152 7.66 1.54 -0.34
CA TYR A 152 6.24 1.23 -0.18
C TYR A 152 5.41 1.38 -1.48
N VAL A 153 5.98 2.02 -2.51
CA VAL A 153 5.28 2.36 -3.76
C VAL A 153 5.99 1.80 -5.01
N ALA A 154 7.23 1.32 -4.88
CA ALA A 154 7.90 0.69 -6.01
C ALA A 154 7.23 -0.68 -6.30
N PRO A 155 6.75 -0.94 -7.53
CA PRO A 155 6.38 -2.29 -7.92
C PRO A 155 7.60 -3.21 -7.71
N PRO A 156 7.40 -4.51 -7.39
CA PRO A 156 8.52 -5.44 -7.23
C PRO A 156 9.39 -5.34 -8.49
N PRO A 157 10.72 -5.23 -8.37
CA PRO A 157 11.59 -5.19 -9.54
C PRO A 157 11.34 -6.48 -10.33
N CYS A 158 10.72 -6.34 -11.50
CA CYS A 158 10.53 -7.43 -12.43
C CYS A 158 11.91 -8.05 -12.69
N THR A 159 12.03 -9.34 -12.43
CA THR A 159 13.24 -10.13 -12.60
C THR A 159 13.73 -9.98 -14.03
N GLY A 160 14.71 -9.10 -14.26
CA GLY A 160 15.14 -8.78 -15.63
C GLY A 160 16.07 -7.60 -15.82
N ASP A 161 16.36 -6.76 -14.82
CA ASP A 161 17.36 -5.69 -15.00
C ASP A 161 18.65 -5.97 -14.21
N LEU A 162 19.45 -6.85 -14.79
CA LEU A 162 20.85 -7.03 -14.45
C LEU A 162 21.69 -5.95 -15.16
N SER A 163 21.43 -4.65 -14.92
CA SER A 163 22.35 -3.63 -15.41
C SER A 163 22.36 -2.32 -14.61
N ARG A 164 23.53 -2.08 -13.99
CA ARG A 164 24.09 -0.77 -13.59
C ARG A 164 23.62 -0.14 -12.26
N THR A 165 24.14 -0.69 -11.18
CA THR A 165 24.87 0.16 -10.23
C THR A 165 26.22 0.55 -10.84
N PRO A 166 26.63 1.83 -10.88
CA PRO A 166 28.02 2.17 -10.72
C PRO A 166 28.25 2.47 -9.23
N ARG A 167 28.84 1.49 -8.53
CA ARG A 167 29.73 1.82 -7.43
C ARG A 167 30.94 2.52 -8.05
N SER A 168 31.07 3.82 -7.89
CA SER A 168 32.38 4.47 -7.86
C SER A 168 32.48 5.30 -6.59
N ASN A 169 33.18 4.73 -5.61
CA ASN A 169 33.86 5.46 -4.56
C ASN A 169 34.75 6.57 -5.16
N VAL A 170 35.22 7.44 -4.27
CA VAL A 170 36.36 8.39 -4.39
C VAL A 170 35.91 9.85 -4.45
N HIS A 171 35.78 10.49 -3.27
CA HIS A 171 36.50 11.74 -2.94
C HIS A 171 36.39 12.06 -1.44
N ALA A 172 37.05 11.23 -0.62
CA ALA A 172 37.63 11.69 0.64
C ALA A 172 39.14 11.77 0.42
N ARG A 173 39.63 12.92 -0.05
CA ARG A 173 41.04 13.28 0.07
C ARG A 173 41.13 14.65 0.72
N SER A 174 41.40 14.59 2.02
CA SER A 174 42.19 15.56 2.77
C SER A 174 43.25 16.22 1.89
N ARG A 175 43.18 17.55 1.73
CA ARG A 175 44.33 18.43 1.49
C ARG A 175 44.04 19.78 2.14
N ASN A 176 44.40 19.88 3.42
CA ASN A 176 44.93 21.10 4.01
C ASN A 176 46.27 20.73 4.65
N ALA A 177 47.35 21.02 3.92
CA ALA A 177 48.70 21.15 4.45
C ALA A 177 49.42 22.16 3.56
N THR A 178 49.52 23.36 4.09
CA THR A 178 50.40 24.46 3.69
C THR A 178 51.88 24.04 3.72
N SER A 179 52.61 24.34 2.64
CA SER A 179 54.06 24.62 2.64
C SER A 179 54.40 25.34 1.33
N THR A 180 54.31 26.68 1.34
CA THR A 180 55.47 27.60 1.22
C THR A 180 56.25 27.48 -0.09
N CYS A 181 55.92 28.36 -1.04
CA CYS A 181 56.94 29.08 -1.78
C CYS A 181 57.15 30.41 -1.06
N GLU A 182 58.44 30.69 -0.79
CA GLU A 182 59.03 31.84 -0.07
C GLU A 182 58.94 31.83 1.46
#